data_AF-A0A934C878-F1
#
_entry.id   AF-A0A934C878-F1
#
_cell.length_a   1.000
_cell.length_b   1.000
_cell.length_c   1.000
_cell.angle_alpha   90.00
_cell.angle_beta   90.00
_cell.angle_gamma   90.00
#
_symmetry.space_group_name_H-M   'P 1'
#
loop_
_entity.id
_entity.type
_entity.pdbx_description
1 polymer ?
#
loop_
_entity_poly.entity_id
_entity_poly.type
_entity_poly.pdbx_seq_one_letter_code
_entity_poly.pdbx_strand_id
1 'polypeptide(L)'
;MTTKRILMFALLTALLITTFAVAPSALAAGSCGTSVTIVKGDTLRKIAERCGTTVSALRRANPEIGSGNLIYPGQVLQLPGAILGTDGGYFIYIIARGDTLKKLAARFSTTTDALLKANPEITNPNLIYEGQRLTVYAAPTTPPPVTPPPASTQTYYVKKGDTLRKIAEAFGTTVDNLLKLNPSIKNPNIIYVGQALKVPSDGTSYIVQKGDTLRIIAAKYGTTVNALLKLNPTIKNPNLIYVGQVIKVK
;
A
#
# COMPACT_ATOMS: atom_id res chain seq x y z
N MET A 1 -31.22 -55.57 -27.51
CA MET A 1 -31.16 -55.01 -26.14
C MET A 1 -29.70 -54.76 -25.80
N THR A 2 -29.19 -53.65 -25.29
CA THR A 2 -29.66 -52.29 -25.01
C THR A 2 -28.38 -51.50 -24.69
N THR A 3 -28.08 -50.48 -25.50
CA THR A 3 -27.49 -49.16 -25.15
C THR A 3 -26.35 -49.06 -24.11
N LYS A 4 -25.23 -48.40 -24.49
CA LYS A 4 -24.74 -47.09 -23.94
C LYS A 4 -23.26 -46.82 -24.30
N ARG A 5 -22.99 -45.78 -25.11
CA ARG A 5 -22.45 -44.43 -24.77
C ARG A 5 -20.91 -44.40 -24.63
N ILE A 6 -20.16 -43.89 -25.63
CA ILE A 6 -19.85 -42.47 -25.94
C ILE A 6 -18.87 -41.83 -24.92
N LEU A 7 -17.65 -41.55 -25.42
CA LEU A 7 -16.72 -40.42 -25.17
C LEU A 7 -16.34 -40.02 -23.73
N MET A 8 -15.03 -39.89 -23.47
CA MET A 8 -14.38 -38.57 -23.34
C MET A 8 -12.86 -38.68 -23.13
N PHE A 9 -12.13 -37.94 -23.96
CA PHE A 9 -10.74 -37.54 -23.76
C PHE A 9 -10.65 -36.56 -22.58
N ALA A 10 -9.65 -36.73 -21.71
CA ALA A 10 -9.14 -35.65 -20.88
C ALA A 10 -7.64 -35.86 -20.61
N LEU A 11 -6.82 -35.18 -21.42
CA LEU A 11 -5.38 -35.05 -21.24
C LEU A 11 -5.14 -34.08 -20.06
N LEU A 12 -4.67 -34.58 -18.92
CA LEU A 12 -4.38 -33.76 -17.75
C LEU A 12 -2.94 -33.24 -17.84
N THR A 13 -2.74 -32.05 -18.40
CA THR A 13 -1.45 -31.34 -18.34
C THR A 13 -1.31 -30.65 -16.98
N ALA A 14 -0.43 -31.17 -16.12
CA ALA A 14 -0.08 -30.55 -14.85
C ALA A 14 0.79 -29.30 -15.10
N LEU A 15 0.20 -28.11 -14.98
CA LEU A 15 0.91 -26.83 -14.98
C LEU A 15 1.43 -26.55 -13.57
N LEU A 16 2.75 -26.70 -13.38
CA LEU A 16 3.44 -26.41 -12.12
C LEU A 16 3.54 -24.88 -11.95
N ILE A 17 2.53 -24.28 -11.33
CA ILE A 17 2.61 -22.87 -10.89
C ILE A 17 3.44 -22.86 -9.62
N THR A 18 4.73 -22.51 -9.74
CA THR A 18 5.58 -22.22 -8.58
C THR A 18 5.10 -20.91 -7.96
N THR A 19 4.15 -21.00 -7.02
CA THR A 19 3.81 -19.88 -6.16
C THR A 19 4.99 -19.65 -5.21
N PHE A 20 5.70 -18.54 -5.41
CA PHE A 20 6.53 -17.99 -4.34
C PHE A 20 5.58 -17.49 -3.26
N ALA A 21 5.27 -18.37 -2.29
CA ALA A 21 4.73 -17.96 -1.02
C ALA A 21 5.83 -17.15 -0.32
N VAL A 22 5.70 -15.82 -0.33
CA VAL A 22 6.41 -14.99 0.65
C VAL A 22 5.76 -15.30 1.98
N ALA A 23 6.31 -16.27 2.71
CA ALA A 23 5.86 -16.57 4.05
C ALA A 23 6.01 -15.27 4.87
N PRO A 24 4.93 -14.70 5.44
CA PRO A 24 5.12 -13.75 6.52
C PRO A 24 5.86 -14.52 7.60
N SER A 25 7.08 -14.09 7.93
CA SER A 25 7.90 -14.69 8.98
C SER A 25 7.03 -14.94 10.20
N ALA A 26 6.73 -16.21 10.43
CA ALA A 26 5.83 -16.64 11.48
C ALA A 26 6.42 -16.20 12.81
N LEU A 27 5.57 -15.56 13.62
CA LEU A 27 5.87 -15.14 14.97
C LEU A 27 6.49 -16.30 15.76
N ALA A 28 7.43 -15.99 16.63
CA ALA A 28 7.49 -16.67 17.92
C ALA A 28 6.23 -16.28 18.72
N ALA A 29 5.05 -16.63 18.21
CA ALA A 29 3.86 -16.70 19.05
C ALA A 29 4.15 -17.86 19.98
N GLY A 30 3.92 -17.68 21.28
CA GLY A 30 3.87 -18.83 22.15
C GLY A 30 2.90 -19.88 21.61
N SER A 31 3.00 -21.11 22.09
CA SER A 31 2.23 -22.28 21.62
C SER A 31 0.72 -22.05 21.41
N CYS A 32 0.14 -21.02 22.03
CA CYS A 32 -1.28 -20.66 21.97
C CYS A 32 -1.68 -19.70 20.84
N GLY A 33 -0.77 -19.22 19.99
CA GLY A 33 -1.10 -18.25 18.93
C GLY A 33 -1.31 -16.83 19.48
N THR A 34 -2.28 -16.09 18.93
CA THR A 34 -2.49 -14.66 19.24
C THR A 34 -3.63 -14.37 20.22
N SER A 35 -4.40 -15.39 20.62
CA SER A 35 -5.46 -15.25 21.62
C SER A 35 -5.76 -16.58 22.29
N VAL A 36 -6.45 -16.55 23.44
CA VAL A 36 -6.90 -17.74 24.16
C VAL A 36 -8.27 -17.51 24.77
N THR A 37 -9.17 -18.49 24.63
CA THR A 37 -10.44 -18.51 25.36
C THR A 37 -10.24 -19.18 26.71
N ILE A 38 -10.58 -18.48 27.78
CA ILE A 38 -10.44 -18.93 29.16
C ILE A 38 -11.41 -20.08 29.41
N VAL A 39 -10.91 -21.17 29.99
CA VAL A 39 -11.75 -22.31 30.42
C VAL A 39 -11.80 -22.43 31.94
N LYS A 40 -12.73 -23.26 32.45
CA LYS A 40 -12.85 -23.49 33.89
C LYS A 40 -11.51 -24.00 34.47
N GLY A 41 -11.00 -23.31 35.49
CA GLY A 41 -9.75 -23.66 36.18
C GLY A 41 -8.47 -23.02 35.60
N ASP A 42 -8.59 -22.24 34.53
CA ASP A 42 -7.51 -21.39 34.06
C ASP A 42 -7.20 -20.28 35.08
N THR A 43 -5.93 -19.91 35.15
CA THR A 43 -5.45 -18.70 35.83
C THR A 43 -4.51 -17.97 34.89
N LEU A 44 -4.32 -16.66 35.09
CA LEU A 44 -3.36 -15.89 34.28
C LEU A 44 -1.95 -16.53 34.30
N ARG A 45 -1.54 -17.10 35.44
CA ARG A 45 -0.25 -17.79 35.58
C ARG A 45 -0.18 -19.04 34.70
N LYS A 46 -1.17 -19.94 34.79
CA LYS A 46 -1.21 -21.17 33.99
C LYS A 46 -1.26 -20.86 32.50
N ILE A 47 -2.02 -19.84 32.12
CA ILE A 47 -2.10 -19.37 30.73
C ILE A 47 -0.73 -18.82 30.28
N ALA A 48 -0.10 -17.97 31.07
CA ALA A 48 1.21 -17.39 30.75
C ALA A 48 2.27 -18.49 30.55
N GLU A 49 2.35 -19.45 31.47
CA GLU A 49 3.25 -20.60 31.38
C GLU A 49 2.95 -21.46 30.14
N ARG A 50 1.68 -21.85 29.96
CA ARG A 50 1.23 -22.65 28.81
C ARG A 50 1.57 -21.99 27.49
N CYS A 51 1.35 -20.68 27.40
CA CYS A 51 1.47 -19.87 26.19
C CYS A 51 2.83 -19.18 26.07
N GLY A 52 3.84 -19.55 26.87
CA GLY A 52 5.20 -19.02 26.76
C GLY A 52 5.32 -17.50 26.88
N THR A 53 4.47 -16.87 27.69
CA THR A 53 4.46 -15.43 27.96
C THR A 53 4.49 -15.14 29.47
N THR A 54 4.25 -13.90 29.90
CA THR A 54 4.23 -13.51 31.30
C THR A 54 2.86 -12.97 31.72
N VAL A 55 2.50 -13.12 32.99
CA VAL A 55 1.26 -12.51 33.55
C VAL A 55 1.24 -11.00 33.30
N SER A 56 2.39 -10.34 33.44
CA SER A 56 2.53 -8.91 33.16
C SER A 56 2.27 -8.56 31.69
N ALA A 57 2.74 -9.38 30.75
CA ALA A 57 2.44 -9.20 29.34
C ALA A 57 0.96 -9.43 29.03
N LEU A 58 0.35 -10.46 29.62
CA LEU A 58 -1.10 -10.70 29.49
C LEU A 58 -1.93 -9.50 29.98
N ARG A 59 -1.57 -8.91 31.12
CA ARG A 59 -2.28 -7.71 31.64
C ARG A 59 -2.09 -6.49 30.76
N ARG A 60 -0.88 -6.25 30.21
CA ARG A 60 -0.65 -5.15 29.26
C ARG A 60 -1.42 -5.32 27.96
N ALA A 61 -1.54 -6.56 27.48
CA ALA A 61 -2.27 -6.89 26.26
C ALA A 61 -3.78 -6.66 26.42
N ASN A 62 -4.29 -6.91 27.64
CA ASN A 62 -5.71 -6.91 28.01
C ASN A 62 -5.98 -5.91 29.14
N PRO A 63 -5.86 -4.60 28.90
CA PRO A 63 -5.99 -3.58 29.95
C PRO A 63 -7.34 -3.64 30.68
N GLU A 64 -8.39 -4.17 30.05
CA GLU A 64 -9.73 -4.34 30.61
C GLU A 64 -9.82 -5.29 31.80
N ILE A 65 -8.85 -6.20 31.98
CA ILE A 65 -8.82 -7.11 33.15
C ILE A 65 -8.17 -6.47 34.38
N GLY A 66 -7.59 -5.27 34.21
CA GLY A 66 -6.93 -4.51 35.27
C GLY A 66 -5.72 -5.21 35.89
N SER A 67 -5.38 -4.81 37.12
CA SER A 67 -4.27 -5.37 37.90
C SER A 67 -4.64 -6.63 38.69
N GLY A 68 -5.89 -7.08 38.61
CA GLY A 68 -6.41 -8.25 39.31
C GLY A 68 -5.96 -9.58 38.68
N ASN A 69 -6.38 -10.67 39.31
CA ASN A 69 -6.23 -12.03 38.79
C ASN A 69 -7.56 -12.61 38.28
N LEU A 70 -8.64 -11.83 38.34
CA LEU A 70 -9.98 -12.30 38.06
C LEU A 70 -10.19 -12.38 36.55
N ILE A 71 -10.51 -13.58 36.09
CA ILE A 71 -10.83 -13.92 34.71
C ILE A 71 -11.98 -14.91 34.73
N TYR A 72 -12.82 -14.90 33.69
CA TYR A 72 -14.02 -15.72 33.64
C TYR A 72 -13.98 -16.73 32.50
N PRO A 73 -14.50 -17.96 32.68
CA PRO A 73 -14.67 -18.89 31.57
C PRO A 73 -15.45 -18.26 30.41
N GLY A 74 -14.99 -18.50 29.18
CA GLY A 74 -15.54 -17.92 27.95
C GLY A 74 -14.95 -16.56 27.55
N GLN A 75 -14.25 -15.86 28.47
CA GLN A 75 -13.55 -14.63 28.14
C GLN A 75 -12.36 -14.91 27.21
N VAL A 76 -12.14 -14.06 26.21
CA VAL A 76 -11.02 -14.16 25.28
C VAL A 76 -9.93 -13.19 25.72
N LEU A 77 -8.72 -13.70 25.97
CA LEU A 77 -7.53 -12.89 26.20
C LEU A 77 -6.70 -12.81 24.92
N GLN A 78 -6.27 -11.60 24.58
CA GLN A 78 -5.29 -11.33 23.55
C GLN A 78 -3.89 -11.67 24.07
N LEU A 79 -3.07 -12.25 23.20
CA LEU A 79 -1.69 -12.63 23.52
C LEU A 79 -0.69 -11.73 22.80
N PRO A 80 0.55 -11.63 23.29
CA PRO A 80 1.63 -11.00 22.55
C PRO A 80 1.75 -11.56 21.12
N GLY A 81 1.91 -10.66 20.15
CA GLY A 81 1.90 -10.94 18.73
C GLY A 81 0.54 -10.71 18.04
N ALA A 82 -0.54 -10.46 18.78
CA ALA A 82 -1.85 -10.17 18.21
C ALA A 82 -1.88 -8.85 17.42
N ILE A 83 -2.67 -8.82 16.35
CA ILE A 83 -3.04 -7.62 15.60
C ILE A 83 -4.53 -7.37 15.83
N LEU A 84 -4.87 -6.17 16.31
CA LEU A 84 -6.22 -5.78 16.68
C LEU A 84 -6.67 -4.56 15.89
N GLY A 85 -7.86 -4.67 15.29
CA GLY A 85 -8.54 -3.59 14.59
C GLY A 85 -7.80 -3.14 13.33
N THR A 86 -8.55 -2.80 12.30
CA THR A 86 -8.00 -2.10 11.13
C THR A 86 -8.95 -0.98 10.78
N ASP A 87 -8.55 0.25 11.03
CA ASP A 87 -9.36 1.42 10.71
C ASP A 87 -8.46 2.58 10.27
N GLY A 88 -8.87 3.30 9.21
CA GLY A 88 -8.13 4.46 8.70
C GLY A 88 -6.66 4.22 8.33
N GLY A 89 -6.24 2.97 8.08
CA GLY A 89 -4.83 2.61 7.86
C GLY A 89 -4.01 2.41 9.13
N TYR A 90 -4.64 2.32 10.29
CA TYR A 90 -4.02 1.99 11.56
C TYR A 90 -4.47 0.61 12.04
N PHE A 91 -3.59 -0.06 12.78
CA PHE A 91 -3.91 -1.23 13.58
C PHE A 91 -3.10 -1.21 14.88
N ILE A 92 -3.52 -2.00 15.87
CA ILE A 92 -2.77 -2.18 17.11
C ILE A 92 -2.05 -3.51 17.04
N TYR A 93 -0.74 -3.50 17.24
CA TYR A 93 0.07 -4.70 17.42
C TYR A 93 0.43 -4.87 18.90
N ILE A 94 0.21 -6.05 19.46
CA ILE A 94 0.65 -6.37 20.82
C ILE A 94 2.09 -6.88 20.75
N ILE A 95 3.02 -6.15 21.34
CA ILE A 95 4.47 -6.42 21.27
C ILE A 95 4.76 -7.83 21.80
N ALA A 96 5.43 -8.65 21.00
CA ALA A 96 5.87 -10.00 21.35
C ALA A 96 7.26 -10.00 21.98
N ARG A 97 7.61 -11.12 22.63
CA ARG A 97 8.93 -11.31 23.21
C ARG A 97 10.01 -11.24 22.12
N GLY A 98 11.03 -10.40 22.33
CA GLY A 98 12.16 -10.25 21.40
C GLY A 98 11.94 -9.23 20.27
N ASP A 99 10.78 -8.56 20.26
CA ASP A 99 10.52 -7.44 19.38
C ASP A 99 11.38 -6.22 19.74
N THR A 100 11.71 -5.46 18.71
CA THR A 100 12.30 -4.12 18.82
C THR A 100 11.60 -3.21 17.83
N LEU A 101 11.55 -1.89 18.07
CA LEU A 101 10.92 -0.96 17.13
C LEU A 101 11.54 -1.06 15.72
N LYS A 102 12.85 -1.34 15.61
CA LYS A 102 13.52 -1.55 14.32
C LYS A 102 12.99 -2.78 13.58
N LYS A 103 12.85 -3.92 14.26
CA LYS A 103 12.30 -5.16 13.66
C LYS A 103 10.84 -4.97 13.25
N LEU A 104 10.06 -4.30 14.10
CA LEU A 104 8.65 -4.03 13.83
C LEU A 104 8.45 -3.04 12.68
N ALA A 105 9.27 -1.99 12.60
CA ALA A 105 9.28 -1.06 11.49
C ALA A 105 9.52 -1.78 10.15
N ALA A 106 10.55 -2.63 10.09
CA ALA A 106 10.83 -3.45 8.92
C ALA A 106 9.67 -4.41 8.59
N ARG A 107 9.14 -5.10 9.60
CA ARG A 107 8.02 -6.05 9.45
C ARG A 107 6.77 -5.38 8.86
N PHE A 108 6.43 -4.20 9.35
CA PHE A 108 5.22 -3.48 8.94
C PHE A 108 5.46 -2.47 7.82
N SER A 109 6.63 -2.55 7.15
CA SER A 109 6.99 -1.64 6.05
C SER A 109 6.83 -0.16 6.41
N THR A 110 7.27 0.22 7.60
CA THR A 110 7.23 1.59 8.14
C THR A 110 8.60 1.97 8.71
N THR A 111 8.71 3.15 9.33
CA THR A 111 9.95 3.61 9.99
C THR A 111 9.82 3.63 11.51
N THR A 112 10.94 3.55 12.23
CA THR A 112 10.96 3.73 13.69
C THR A 112 10.37 5.08 14.10
N ASP A 113 10.65 6.13 13.34
CA ASP A 113 10.16 7.47 13.61
C ASP A 113 8.65 7.57 13.41
N ALA A 114 8.10 6.90 12.40
CA ALA A 114 6.66 6.82 12.19
C ALA A 114 5.97 6.03 13.32
N LEU A 115 6.60 4.95 13.81
CA LEU A 115 6.11 4.24 14.99
C LEU A 115 6.13 5.13 16.23
N LEU A 116 7.22 5.84 16.52
CA LEU A 116 7.30 6.74 17.67
C LEU A 116 6.30 7.90 17.58
N LYS A 117 6.11 8.46 16.37
CA LYS A 117 5.13 9.52 16.14
C LYS A 117 3.69 9.04 16.40
N ALA A 118 3.39 7.78 16.11
CA ALA A 118 2.09 7.17 16.38
C ALA A 118 1.92 6.72 17.85
N ASN A 119 3.00 6.66 18.63
CA ASN A 119 3.02 6.19 20.02
C ASN A 119 3.82 7.19 20.89
N PRO A 120 3.31 8.41 21.11
CA PRO A 120 4.02 9.47 21.82
C PRO A 120 4.35 9.13 23.28
N GLU A 121 3.70 8.11 23.86
CA GLU A 121 4.00 7.58 25.19
C GLU A 121 5.34 6.81 25.25
N ILE A 122 5.89 6.39 24.11
CA ILE A 122 7.18 5.71 24.04
C ILE A 122 8.29 6.76 24.00
N THR A 123 8.75 7.17 25.18
CA THR A 123 9.81 8.18 25.32
C THR A 123 11.22 7.63 25.08
N ASN A 124 11.43 6.33 25.31
CA ASN A 124 12.69 5.64 25.01
C ASN A 124 12.44 4.52 23.98
N PRO A 125 12.97 4.64 22.73
CA PRO A 125 12.72 3.67 21.66
C PRO A 125 13.32 2.28 21.92
N ASN A 126 14.28 2.18 22.84
CA ASN A 126 14.89 0.91 23.24
C ASN A 126 14.12 0.20 24.35
N LEU A 127 13.09 0.85 24.90
CA LEU A 127 12.34 0.35 26.05
C LEU A 127 10.87 0.13 25.69
N ILE A 128 10.63 -0.96 24.97
CA ILE A 128 9.29 -1.50 24.72
C ILE A 128 9.11 -2.81 25.47
N TYR A 129 7.87 -3.10 25.89
CA TYR A 129 7.59 -4.24 26.76
C TYR A 129 6.72 -5.27 26.06
N GLU A 130 6.99 -6.56 26.29
CA GLU A 130 6.09 -7.64 25.85
C GLU A 130 4.67 -7.39 26.36
N GLY A 131 3.66 -7.57 25.52
CA GLY A 131 2.26 -7.28 25.83
C GLY A 131 1.86 -5.80 25.69
N GLN A 132 2.82 -4.89 25.51
CA GLN A 132 2.50 -3.48 25.24
C GLN A 132 1.78 -3.35 23.90
N ARG A 133 0.74 -2.52 23.88
CA ARG A 133 -0.02 -2.20 22.67
C ARG A 133 0.73 -1.13 21.89
N LEU A 134 1.04 -1.40 20.63
CA LEU A 134 1.73 -0.49 19.73
C LEU A 134 0.79 -0.12 18.58
N THR A 135 0.45 1.15 18.46
CA THR A 135 -0.28 1.69 17.32
C THR A 135 0.65 1.72 16.11
N VAL A 136 0.29 1.01 15.05
CA VAL A 136 1.06 0.96 13.83
C VAL A 136 0.24 1.63 12.73
N TYR A 137 0.81 2.68 12.15
CA TYR A 137 0.33 3.18 10.87
C TYR A 137 0.82 2.23 9.78
N ALA A 138 -0.09 1.47 9.18
CA ALA A 138 0.15 0.86 7.88
C ALA A 138 0.13 2.00 6.86
N ALA A 139 1.26 2.70 6.74
CA ALA A 139 1.42 3.65 5.64
C ALA A 139 1.05 2.89 4.36
N PRO A 140 0.12 3.40 3.53
CA PRO A 140 -0.08 2.81 2.22
C PRO A 140 1.30 2.84 1.58
N THR A 141 1.88 1.65 1.34
CA THR A 141 3.23 1.49 0.83
C THR A 141 3.36 2.41 -0.37
N THR A 142 4.00 3.56 -0.21
CA THR A 142 4.36 4.36 -1.37
C THR A 142 5.28 3.44 -2.14
N PRO A 143 4.92 3.08 -3.39
CA PRO A 143 5.81 2.29 -4.21
C PRO A 143 7.18 2.98 -4.21
N PRO A 144 8.30 2.23 -4.30
CA PRO A 144 9.60 2.85 -4.56
C PRO A 144 9.44 3.85 -5.71
N PRO A 145 10.18 4.98 -5.73
CA PRO A 145 10.07 5.95 -6.81
C PRO A 145 10.37 5.26 -8.13
N VAL A 146 9.32 4.77 -8.78
CA VAL A 146 9.36 4.27 -10.13
C VAL A 146 9.52 5.51 -10.97
N THR A 147 10.66 5.59 -11.64
CA THR A 147 10.90 6.52 -12.73
C THR A 147 9.61 6.61 -13.55
N PRO A 148 9.01 7.80 -13.69
CA PRO A 148 7.78 7.95 -14.44
C PRO A 148 7.96 7.24 -15.78
N PRO A 149 6.98 6.44 -16.26
CA PRO A 149 7.03 5.90 -17.61
C PRO A 149 7.38 7.06 -18.56
N PRO A 150 8.33 6.87 -19.49
CA PRO A 150 8.70 7.93 -20.42
C PRO A 150 7.42 8.47 -21.07
N ALA A 151 7.27 9.80 -21.04
CA ALA A 151 6.11 10.46 -21.60
C ALA A 151 5.91 9.94 -23.03
N SER A 152 4.74 9.35 -23.32
CA SER A 152 4.44 8.90 -24.66
C SER A 152 4.41 10.12 -25.59
N THR A 153 5.26 10.09 -26.61
CA THR A 153 5.35 11.14 -27.61
C THR A 153 4.66 10.68 -28.88
N GLN A 154 3.92 11.56 -29.53
CA GLN A 154 3.45 11.38 -30.89
C GLN A 154 4.15 12.37 -31.83
N THR A 155 4.16 12.06 -33.12
CA THR A 155 4.71 12.96 -34.14
C THR A 155 3.62 13.88 -34.65
N TYR A 156 3.86 15.19 -34.56
CA TYR A 156 3.04 16.24 -35.15
C TYR A 156 3.79 16.89 -36.30
N TYR A 157 3.12 17.07 -37.44
CA TYR A 157 3.68 17.79 -38.58
C TYR A 157 3.21 19.25 -38.53
N VAL A 158 4.16 20.17 -38.43
CA VAL A 158 3.90 21.62 -38.34
C VAL A 158 3.06 22.09 -39.53
N LYS A 159 1.98 22.81 -39.25
CA LYS A 159 1.06 23.35 -40.25
C LYS A 159 1.36 24.83 -40.50
N LYS A 160 0.86 25.36 -41.62
CA LYS A 160 0.99 26.79 -41.96
C LYS A 160 0.34 27.64 -40.86
N GLY A 161 1.12 28.54 -40.27
CA GLY A 161 0.67 29.47 -39.20
C GLY A 161 0.85 28.96 -37.77
N ASP A 162 1.46 27.78 -37.61
CA ASP A 162 1.86 27.27 -36.30
C ASP A 162 3.02 28.05 -35.70
N THR A 163 3.03 28.11 -34.37
CA THR A 163 4.18 28.52 -33.56
C THR A 163 4.37 27.49 -32.47
N LEU A 164 5.58 27.35 -31.90
CA LEU A 164 5.79 26.43 -30.77
C LEU A 164 4.83 26.71 -29.61
N ARG A 165 4.45 27.98 -29.39
CA ARG A 165 3.46 28.36 -28.37
C ARG A 165 2.07 27.79 -28.65
N LYS A 166 1.56 27.95 -29.88
CA LYS A 166 0.24 27.42 -30.28
C LYS A 166 0.22 25.89 -30.25
N ILE A 167 1.31 25.27 -30.66
CA ILE A 167 1.46 23.81 -30.61
C ILE A 167 1.49 23.33 -29.16
N ALA A 168 2.27 23.99 -28.29
CA ALA A 168 2.35 23.65 -26.88
C ALA A 168 0.97 23.72 -26.21
N GLU A 169 0.22 24.79 -26.48
CA GLU A 169 -1.15 24.97 -26.00
C GLU A 169 -2.10 23.88 -26.52
N ALA A 170 -2.04 23.58 -27.82
CA ALA A 170 -2.86 22.54 -28.44
C ALA A 170 -2.64 21.13 -27.84
N PHE A 171 -1.41 20.85 -27.40
CA PHE A 171 -1.03 19.57 -26.80
C PHE A 171 -0.86 19.64 -25.27
N GLY A 172 -1.42 20.67 -24.62
CA GLY A 172 -1.45 20.78 -23.15
C GLY A 172 -0.07 20.80 -22.48
N THR A 173 0.95 21.36 -23.14
CA THR A 173 2.35 21.39 -22.67
C THR A 173 2.94 22.80 -22.71
N THR A 174 4.24 22.93 -22.44
CA THR A 174 4.98 24.19 -22.51
C THR A 174 5.97 24.18 -23.67
N VAL A 175 6.36 25.37 -24.14
CA VAL A 175 7.41 25.51 -25.18
C VAL A 175 8.71 24.87 -24.70
N ASP A 176 9.10 25.06 -23.44
CA ASP A 176 10.29 24.44 -22.87
C ASP A 176 10.25 22.91 -22.92
N ASN A 177 9.08 22.33 -22.62
CA ASN A 177 8.92 20.87 -22.71
C ASN A 177 8.94 20.40 -24.18
N LEU A 178 8.37 21.15 -25.12
CA LEU A 178 8.52 20.85 -26.55
C LEU A 178 9.99 20.89 -27.00
N LEU A 179 10.77 21.87 -26.55
CA LEU A 179 12.19 21.97 -26.90
C LEU A 179 13.00 20.82 -26.31
N LYS A 180 12.69 20.38 -25.09
CA LYS A 180 13.30 19.18 -24.49
C LYS A 180 13.00 17.92 -25.29
N LEU A 181 11.78 17.78 -25.82
CA LEU A 181 11.40 16.66 -26.69
C LEU A 181 12.04 16.74 -28.09
N ASN A 182 12.45 17.94 -28.51
CA ASN A 182 12.99 18.22 -29.85
C ASN A 182 14.36 18.94 -29.76
N PRO A 183 15.42 18.27 -29.24
CA PRO A 183 16.73 18.90 -28.99
C PRO A 183 17.47 19.37 -30.25
N SER A 184 16.95 19.02 -31.44
CA SER A 184 17.44 19.52 -32.73
C SER A 184 17.01 20.97 -33.01
N ILE A 185 15.96 21.48 -32.35
CA ILE A 185 15.52 22.88 -32.51
C ILE A 185 16.47 23.79 -31.75
N LYS A 186 17.30 24.54 -32.48
CA LYS A 186 18.27 25.48 -31.90
C LYS A 186 17.66 26.86 -31.62
N ASN A 187 16.69 27.27 -32.44
CA ASN A 187 15.99 28.54 -32.28
C ASN A 187 14.47 28.28 -32.08
N PRO A 188 13.90 28.53 -30.90
CA PRO A 188 12.48 28.32 -30.61
C PRO A 188 11.52 29.14 -31.47
N ASN A 189 12.00 30.23 -32.08
CA ASN A 189 11.19 31.10 -32.92
C ASN A 189 11.12 30.66 -34.39
N ILE A 190 11.86 29.60 -34.77
CA ILE A 190 11.94 29.13 -36.16
C ILE A 190 11.54 27.65 -36.22
N ILE A 191 10.35 27.40 -36.77
CA ILE A 191 9.85 26.07 -37.16
C ILE A 191 9.32 26.14 -38.59
N TYR A 192 9.43 25.04 -39.34
CA TYR A 192 9.05 24.99 -40.76
C TYR A 192 7.79 24.16 -40.96
N VAL A 193 6.94 24.58 -41.90
CA VAL A 193 5.76 23.77 -42.30
C VAL A 193 6.23 22.40 -42.81
N GLY A 194 5.56 21.33 -42.37
CA GLY A 194 5.92 19.95 -42.65
C GLY A 194 7.02 19.38 -41.75
N GLN A 195 7.63 20.20 -40.88
CA GLN A 195 8.60 19.72 -39.90
C GLN A 195 7.92 18.75 -38.91
N ALA A 196 8.53 17.58 -38.72
CA ALA A 196 8.11 16.63 -37.71
C ALA A 196 8.57 17.09 -36.31
N LEU A 197 7.63 17.24 -35.39
CA LEU A 197 7.85 17.55 -33.98
C LEU A 197 7.37 16.39 -33.12
N LYS A 198 8.19 15.98 -32.16
CA LYS A 198 7.73 15.16 -31.05
C LYS A 198 6.91 16.03 -30.11
N VAL A 199 5.62 15.75 -30.01
CA VAL A 199 4.71 16.38 -29.05
C VAL A 199 4.23 15.33 -28.05
N PRO A 200 3.80 15.73 -26.84
CA PRO A 200 3.12 14.80 -25.94
C PRO A 200 1.89 14.19 -26.65
N SER A 201 1.67 12.89 -26.50
CA SER A 201 0.40 12.28 -26.92
C SER A 201 -0.69 12.68 -25.94
N ASP A 202 -1.86 13.09 -26.44
CA ASP A 202 -3.01 13.48 -25.63
C ASP A 202 -3.31 12.44 -24.54
N GLY A 203 -3.33 12.90 -23.29
CA GLY A 203 -3.86 12.12 -22.20
C GLY A 203 -3.03 10.88 -21.89
N THR A 204 -1.89 11.03 -21.22
CA THR A 204 -1.41 9.87 -20.45
C THR A 204 -2.56 9.51 -19.53
N SER A 205 -3.16 8.35 -19.77
CA SER A 205 -4.30 7.86 -19.00
C SER A 205 -3.81 6.73 -18.14
N TYR A 206 -4.25 6.73 -16.89
CA TYR A 206 -3.90 5.72 -15.91
C TYR A 206 -5.15 4.93 -15.54
N ILE A 207 -5.04 3.61 -15.61
CA ILE A 207 -6.08 2.70 -15.12
C ILE A 207 -5.80 2.47 -13.64
N VAL A 208 -6.73 2.89 -12.78
CA VAL A 208 -6.67 2.73 -11.34
C VAL A 208 -6.50 1.25 -10.99
N GLN A 209 -5.47 0.95 -10.21
CA GLN A 209 -5.16 -0.36 -9.69
C GLN A 209 -5.64 -0.50 -8.25
N LYS A 210 -5.71 -1.74 -7.75
CA LYS A 210 -6.08 -2.01 -6.36
C LYS A 210 -5.10 -1.30 -5.41
N GLY A 211 -5.63 -0.46 -4.52
CA GLY A 211 -4.84 0.28 -3.52
C GLY A 211 -4.42 1.69 -3.94
N ASP A 212 -4.78 2.13 -5.16
CA ASP A 212 -4.47 3.50 -5.59
C ASP A 212 -5.32 4.56 -4.88
N THR A 213 -4.73 5.75 -4.75
CA THR A 213 -5.42 6.99 -4.40
C THR A 213 -5.01 8.06 -5.40
N LEU A 214 -5.82 9.12 -5.57
CA LEU A 214 -5.44 10.26 -6.42
C LEU A 214 -4.10 10.87 -6.00
N ARG A 215 -3.76 10.82 -4.71
CA ARG A 215 -2.47 11.29 -4.20
C ARG A 215 -1.30 10.45 -4.71
N ILE A 216 -1.42 9.12 -4.67
CA ILE A 216 -0.39 8.20 -5.19
C ILE A 216 -0.23 8.37 -6.69
N ILE A 217 -1.35 8.48 -7.41
CA ILE A 217 -1.35 8.70 -8.87
C ILE A 217 -0.71 10.06 -9.19
N ALA A 218 -1.08 11.12 -8.48
CA ALA A 218 -0.51 12.45 -8.70
C ALA A 218 1.01 12.46 -8.48
N ALA A 219 1.48 11.85 -7.39
CA ALA A 219 2.90 11.71 -7.11
C ALA A 219 3.63 10.91 -8.19
N LYS A 220 3.05 9.79 -8.64
CA LYS A 220 3.60 8.93 -9.70
C LYS A 220 3.83 9.67 -11.02
N TYR A 221 2.94 10.60 -11.35
CA TYR A 221 3.00 11.36 -12.60
C TYR A 221 3.62 12.76 -12.45
N GLY A 222 4.13 13.09 -11.25
CA GLY A 222 4.76 14.38 -10.97
C GLY A 222 3.79 15.55 -11.07
N THR A 223 2.54 15.36 -10.62
CA THR A 223 1.46 16.35 -10.63
C THR A 223 0.79 16.45 -9.26
N THR A 224 -0.28 17.24 -9.11
CA THR A 224 -1.03 17.40 -7.86
C THR A 224 -2.42 16.78 -7.96
N VAL A 225 -3.01 16.42 -6.82
CA VAL A 225 -4.41 15.94 -6.78
C VAL A 225 -5.35 16.97 -7.39
N ASN A 226 -5.15 18.26 -7.10
CA ASN A 226 -5.96 19.33 -7.68
C ASN A 226 -5.82 19.41 -9.21
N ALA A 227 -4.62 19.21 -9.75
CA ALA A 227 -4.42 19.15 -11.20
C ALA A 227 -5.11 17.93 -11.83
N LEU A 228 -5.05 16.76 -11.17
CA LEU A 228 -5.80 15.58 -11.61
C LEU A 228 -7.31 15.81 -11.59
N LEU A 229 -7.86 16.43 -10.55
CA LEU A 229 -9.30 16.71 -10.47
C LEU A 229 -9.75 17.70 -11.54
N LYS A 230 -8.93 18.71 -11.85
CA LYS A 230 -9.20 19.63 -12.97
C LYS A 230 -9.24 18.90 -14.33
N LEU A 231 -8.37 17.92 -14.53
CA LEU A 231 -8.34 17.07 -15.74
C LEU A 231 -9.50 16.06 -15.79
N ASN A 232 -10.06 15.70 -14.64
CA ASN A 232 -11.10 14.68 -14.50
C ASN A 232 -12.34 15.21 -13.76
N PRO A 233 -13.09 16.17 -14.35
CA PRO A 233 -14.22 16.85 -13.70
C PRO A 233 -15.41 15.93 -13.34
N THR A 234 -15.38 14.69 -13.82
CA THR A 234 -16.33 13.63 -13.47
C THR A 234 -16.08 13.06 -12.07
N ILE A 235 -14.86 13.18 -11.52
CA ILE A 235 -14.53 12.73 -10.16
C ILE A 235 -15.04 13.76 -9.16
N LYS A 236 -16.20 13.48 -8.55
CA LYS A 236 -16.84 14.38 -7.57
C LYS A 236 -16.26 14.25 -6.17
N ASN A 237 -15.86 13.05 -5.78
CA ASN A 237 -15.22 12.79 -4.50
C ASN A 237 -13.76 12.34 -4.71
N PRO A 238 -12.76 13.16 -4.33
CA PRO A 238 -11.34 12.84 -4.52
C PRO A 238 -10.86 11.58 -3.78
N ASN A 239 -11.58 11.17 -2.74
CA ASN A 239 -11.28 9.98 -1.95
C ASN A 239 -11.94 8.71 -2.49
N LEU A 240 -12.73 8.81 -3.57
CA LEU A 240 -13.49 7.71 -4.14
C LEU A 240 -13.14 7.52 -5.62
N ILE A 241 -12.17 6.63 -5.86
CA ILE A 241 -11.82 6.13 -7.19
C ILE A 241 -11.91 4.60 -7.19
N TYR A 242 -12.27 4.01 -8.32
CA TYR A 242 -12.52 2.56 -8.43
C TYR A 242 -11.44 1.87 -9.24
N VAL A 243 -11.09 0.63 -8.87
CA VAL A 243 -10.20 -0.20 -9.70
C VAL A 243 -10.78 -0.35 -11.11
N GLY A 244 -9.94 -0.20 -12.13
CA GLY A 244 -10.35 -0.19 -13.53
C GLY A 244 -10.83 1.18 -14.03
N GLN A 245 -11.03 2.17 -13.16
CA GLN A 245 -11.37 3.53 -13.57
C GLN A 245 -10.20 4.15 -14.34
N VAL A 246 -10.52 4.79 -15.47
CA VAL A 246 -9.53 5.51 -16.28
C VAL A 246 -9.45 6.95 -15.81
N ILE A 247 -8.24 7.42 -15.50
CA ILE A 247 -7.95 8.78 -15.03
C ILE A 247 -6.95 9.43 -15.98
N LYS A 248 -7.27 10.63 -16.49
CA LYS A 248 -6.32 11.47 -17.23
C LYS A 248 -5.29 12.03 -16.26
N VAL A 249 -4.01 11.79 -16.50
CA VAL A 249 -2.93 12.20 -15.59
C VAL A 249 -2.03 13.31 -16.13
N LYS A 250 -2.06 13.55 -17.45
CA LYS A 250 -1.44 14.69 -18.13
C LYS A 250 -2.27 15.08 -19.34
#